data_AF-I1PYL3-F1
#
_entry.id   AF-I1PYL3-F1
#
_cell.length_a   1.000
_cell.length_b   1.000
_cell.length_c   1.000
_cell.angle_alpha   90.00
_cell.angle_beta   90.00
_cell.angle_gamma   90.00
#
_symmetry.space_group_name_H-M   'P 1'
#
loop_
_entity.id
_entity.type
_entity.pdbx_description
1 polymer ?
#
loop_
_entity_poly.entity_id
_entity_poly.type
_entity_poly.pdbx_seq_one_letter_code
_entity_poly.pdbx_strand_id
1 'polypeptide(L)'
;MTAYAGFLSIDCGLEADSGAYTDIDRGIFYIPDGPYVDAGENHEVAADLKEGHIRPDLTVRSFPSGMRNCYTLPTDAGSKYLVRVVAVYGNYDGKNNSVGLQFNLHIGTNYWDTVQPANGRQVYEALFVAWGSWAPVCLVNTGQGTPFASSVELRPLGSELYPAVMANQYIRLYGRRNLGPTTASVTRLDFSYA
;
A
#
# COMPACT_ATOMS: atom_id res chain seq x y z
N MET A 1 13.95 -5.32 -17.46
CA MET A 1 13.37 -4.20 -16.69
C MET A 1 12.08 -3.79 -17.35
N THR A 2 10.92 -4.14 -16.81
CA THR A 2 9.67 -3.54 -17.25
C THR A 2 8.72 -3.43 -16.06
N ALA A 3 8.72 -2.27 -15.41
CA ALA A 3 7.49 -1.78 -14.79
C ALA A 3 6.48 -1.57 -15.93
N TYR A 4 5.27 -2.10 -15.81
CA TYR A 4 4.19 -1.79 -16.75
C TYR A 4 3.96 -0.28 -16.74
N ALA A 5 3.71 0.32 -17.92
CA ALA A 5 3.43 1.75 -18.02
C ALA A 5 2.29 2.15 -17.06
N GLY A 6 2.59 3.04 -16.12
CA GLY A 6 1.65 3.53 -15.11
C GLY A 6 1.55 2.73 -13.81
N PHE A 7 2.27 1.61 -13.66
CA PHE A 7 2.34 0.89 -12.39
C PHE A 7 3.34 1.56 -11.44
N LEU A 8 2.92 1.81 -10.21
CA LEU A 8 3.75 2.39 -9.16
C LEU A 8 3.70 1.50 -7.92
N SER A 9 4.85 1.00 -7.47
CA SER A 9 4.98 0.25 -6.21
C SER A 9 6.02 0.94 -5.36
N ILE A 10 5.60 1.39 -4.19
CA ILE A 10 6.43 2.14 -3.25
C ILE A 10 6.75 1.23 -2.08
N ASP A 11 8.04 1.06 -1.78
CA ASP A 11 8.53 0.46 -0.55
C ASP A 11 8.67 1.56 0.51
N CYS A 12 7.82 1.50 1.53
CA CYS A 12 7.70 2.52 2.55
C CYS A 12 8.76 2.33 3.63
N GLY A 13 9.51 3.39 3.96
CA GLY A 13 10.60 3.31 4.93
C GLY A 13 11.91 2.79 4.35
N LEU A 14 11.96 2.52 3.05
CA LEU A 14 13.21 2.22 2.36
C LEU A 14 14.10 3.47 2.30
N GLU A 15 15.37 3.32 2.68
CA GLU A 15 16.33 4.41 2.61
C GLU A 15 16.56 4.88 1.17
N ALA A 16 16.66 6.20 0.99
CA ALA A 16 16.74 6.81 -0.34
C ALA A 16 17.97 6.35 -1.15
N ASP A 17 19.06 6.01 -0.46
CA ASP A 17 20.31 5.52 -1.05
C ASP A 17 20.28 4.03 -1.43
N SER A 18 19.28 3.27 -0.96
CA SER A 18 19.09 1.86 -1.31
C SER A 18 18.71 1.66 -2.77
N GLY A 19 18.19 2.71 -3.42
CA GLY A 19 17.76 2.69 -4.81
C GLY A 19 16.52 1.83 -5.06
N ALA A 20 16.10 1.81 -6.32
CA ALA A 20 14.99 0.98 -6.78
C ALA A 20 15.43 -0.48 -7.01
N TYR A 21 14.52 -1.42 -6.87
CA TYR A 21 14.82 -2.84 -7.02
C TYR A 21 13.62 -3.65 -7.51
N THR A 22 13.87 -4.85 -8.02
CA THR A 22 12.81 -5.85 -8.29
C THR A 22 12.80 -6.86 -7.15
N ASP A 23 11.66 -7.00 -6.49
CA ASP A 23 11.42 -8.03 -5.48
C ASP A 23 11.52 -9.43 -6.12
N ILE A 24 12.32 -10.31 -5.54
CA ILE A 24 12.62 -11.63 -6.12
C ILE A 24 11.44 -12.60 -5.98
N ASP A 25 10.63 -12.44 -4.93
CA ASP A 25 9.53 -13.35 -4.61
C ASP A 25 8.30 -13.09 -5.49
N ARG A 26 8.01 -11.82 -5.78
CA ARG A 26 6.85 -11.41 -6.59
C ARG A 26 7.20 -10.90 -7.99
N GLY A 27 8.47 -10.61 -8.29
CA GLY A 27 8.88 -10.02 -9.56
C GLY A 27 8.43 -8.56 -9.75
N ILE A 28 8.03 -7.88 -8.68
CA ILE A 28 7.50 -6.51 -8.72
C ILE A 28 8.64 -5.51 -8.52
N PHE A 29 8.68 -4.47 -9.37
CA PHE A 29 9.60 -3.35 -9.21
C PHE A 29 9.07 -2.36 -8.15
N TYR A 30 9.91 -2.06 -7.15
CA TYR A 30 9.67 -1.13 -6.06
C TYR A 30 10.68 0.01 -6.07
N ILE A 31 10.23 1.18 -5.60
CA ILE A 31 11.04 2.39 -5.42
C ILE A 31 10.88 2.93 -3.99
N PRO A 32 11.87 3.69 -3.47
CA PRO A 32 11.73 4.38 -2.19
C PRO A 32 10.56 5.37 -2.18
N ASP A 33 9.99 5.60 -0.99
CA ASP A 33 8.82 6.43 -0.81
C ASP A 33 9.04 7.94 -0.77
N GLY A 34 10.26 8.39 -0.51
CA GLY A 34 10.60 9.81 -0.30
C GLY A 34 9.98 10.80 -1.30
N PRO A 35 9.95 10.53 -2.62
CA PRO A 35 9.33 11.43 -3.60
C PRO A 35 7.81 11.60 -3.47
N TYR A 36 7.13 10.76 -2.68
CA TYR A 36 5.68 10.69 -2.59
C TYR A 36 5.14 11.10 -1.22
N VAL A 37 6.01 11.36 -0.23
CA VAL A 37 5.62 11.62 1.15
C VAL A 37 6.53 12.66 1.80
N ASP A 38 5.93 13.61 2.54
CA ASP A 38 6.65 14.78 3.06
C ASP A 38 7.12 14.64 4.52
N ALA A 39 6.77 13.54 5.19
CA ALA A 39 7.00 13.37 6.62
C ALA A 39 7.13 11.89 7.02
N GLY A 40 7.31 11.66 8.32
CA GLY A 40 7.42 10.32 8.90
C GLY A 40 8.87 9.88 9.09
N GLU A 41 9.01 8.72 9.70
CA GLU A 41 10.28 8.11 10.09
C GLU A 41 10.40 6.73 9.44
N ASN A 42 11.59 6.41 8.96
CA ASN A 42 11.90 5.08 8.43
C ASN A 42 12.26 4.15 9.58
N HIS A 43 11.73 2.93 9.52
CA HIS A 43 11.99 1.86 10.47
C HIS A 43 12.12 0.54 9.73
N GLU A 44 12.78 -0.43 10.37
CA GLU A 44 12.77 -1.82 9.94
C GLU A 44 11.90 -2.65 10.88
N VAL A 45 11.31 -3.72 10.35
CA VAL A 45 10.73 -4.79 11.15
C VAL A 45 11.81 -5.40 12.06
N ALA A 46 11.43 -5.72 13.30
CA ALA A 46 12.32 -6.33 14.28
C ALA A 46 12.98 -7.59 13.71
N ALA A 47 14.27 -7.79 14.00
CA ALA A 47 15.10 -8.81 13.34
C ALA A 47 14.55 -10.24 13.48
N ASP A 48 13.95 -10.56 14.63
CA ASP A 48 13.31 -11.84 14.95
C ASP A 48 11.95 -12.03 14.28
N LEU A 49 11.39 -10.99 13.67
CA LEU A 49 10.09 -10.99 12.99
C LEU A 49 10.22 -10.80 11.47
N LYS A 50 11.45 -10.84 10.91
CA LYS A 50 11.67 -10.74 9.45
C LYS A 50 11.37 -12.04 8.70
N GLU A 51 11.38 -13.19 9.37
CA GLU A 51 11.19 -14.49 8.73
C GLU A 51 9.79 -14.59 8.09
N GLY A 52 9.73 -15.10 6.85
CA GLY A 52 8.47 -15.28 6.11
C GLY A 52 7.92 -14.03 5.42
N HIS A 53 8.57 -12.88 5.57
CA HIS A 53 8.24 -11.63 4.88
C HIS A 53 9.08 -11.43 3.61
N ILE A 54 8.49 -10.78 2.60
CA ILE A 54 9.24 -10.34 1.41
C ILE A 54 9.85 -8.96 1.62
N ARG A 55 10.79 -8.56 0.76
CA ARG A 55 11.54 -7.31 0.95
C ARG A 55 10.69 -6.06 1.27
N PRO A 56 9.64 -5.69 0.51
CA PRO A 56 8.79 -4.51 0.81
C PRO A 56 7.88 -4.67 2.04
N ASP A 57 7.93 -5.81 2.73
CA ASP A 57 7.26 -6.02 4.01
C ASP A 57 8.21 -5.78 5.21
N LEU A 58 9.53 -5.62 4.96
CA LEU A 58 10.57 -5.53 6.00
C LEU A 58 10.87 -4.10 6.48
N THR A 59 10.41 -3.12 5.72
CA THR A 59 10.58 -1.69 5.96
C THR A 59 9.22 -1.05 6.24
N VAL A 60 9.23 -0.02 7.08
CA VAL A 60 8.04 0.68 7.51
C VAL A 60 8.32 2.18 7.55
N ARG A 61 7.46 2.99 6.92
CA ARG A 61 7.37 4.41 7.24
C ARG A 61 6.29 4.62 8.29
N SER A 62 6.67 5.15 9.45
CA SER A 62 5.76 5.50 10.54
C SER A 62 5.52 7.01 10.62
N PHE A 63 4.38 7.41 11.17
CA PHE A 63 3.98 8.80 11.30
C PHE A 63 3.61 9.14 12.74
N PRO A 64 4.59 9.31 13.64
CA PRO A 64 4.34 9.56 15.06
C PRO A 64 3.74 10.96 15.35
N SER A 65 3.87 11.87 14.38
CA SER A 65 3.30 13.21 14.44
C SER A 65 2.32 13.44 13.28
N GLY A 66 1.46 14.44 13.45
CA GLY A 66 0.44 14.78 12.47
C GLY A 66 -0.83 13.92 12.61
N MET A 67 -1.97 14.57 12.44
CA MET A 67 -3.27 13.89 12.47
C MET A 67 -3.58 13.19 11.13
N ARG A 68 -3.02 13.69 10.03
CA ARG A 68 -3.24 13.20 8.68
C ARG A 68 -1.92 13.25 7.92
N ASN A 69 -1.47 12.09 7.46
CA ASN A 69 -0.21 11.93 6.74
C ASN A 69 -0.49 11.25 5.40
N CYS A 70 -0.06 11.83 4.28
CA CYS A 70 -0.52 11.41 2.96
C CYS A 70 0.64 11.09 2.02
N TYR A 71 0.43 10.05 1.21
CA TYR A 71 1.20 9.80 -0.01
C TYR A 71 0.53 10.53 -1.17
N THR A 72 1.28 11.31 -1.94
CA THR A 72 0.80 12.01 -3.14
C THR A 72 1.05 11.13 -4.35
N LEU A 73 0.04 10.40 -4.81
CA LEU A 73 0.20 9.44 -5.92
C LEU A 73 -0.14 10.08 -7.27
N PRO A 74 0.69 9.91 -8.32
CA PRO A 74 0.40 10.42 -9.65
C PRO A 74 -0.75 9.66 -10.29
N THR A 75 -1.71 10.37 -10.88
CA THR A 75 -2.91 9.79 -11.51
C THR A 75 -3.29 10.56 -12.76
N ASP A 76 -4.10 9.97 -13.63
CA ASP A 76 -4.73 10.65 -14.75
C ASP A 76 -6.21 10.88 -14.44
N ALA A 77 -6.67 12.13 -14.54
CA ALA A 77 -8.06 12.48 -14.24
C ALA A 77 -9.03 11.66 -15.11
N GLY A 78 -10.06 11.10 -14.49
CA GLY A 78 -11.05 10.24 -15.14
C GLY A 78 -10.66 8.76 -15.25
N SER A 79 -9.38 8.41 -15.05
CA SER A 79 -8.91 7.03 -15.06
C SER A 79 -9.26 6.29 -13.77
N LYS A 80 -9.51 4.99 -13.89
CA LYS A 80 -9.75 4.09 -12.76
C LYS A 80 -8.45 3.54 -12.22
N TYR A 81 -8.32 3.49 -10.90
CA TYR A 81 -7.16 2.92 -10.24
C TYR A 81 -7.58 1.93 -9.15
N LEU A 82 -6.78 0.87 -9.02
CA LEU A 82 -6.66 0.12 -7.78
C LEU A 82 -5.51 0.72 -7.00
N VAL A 83 -5.74 1.00 -5.74
CA VAL A 83 -4.71 1.34 -4.78
C VAL A 83 -4.68 0.31 -3.68
N ARG A 84 -3.47 -0.04 -3.25
CA ARG A 84 -3.21 -0.99 -2.18
C ARG A 84 -2.30 -0.36 -1.15
N VAL A 85 -2.64 -0.52 0.12
CA VAL A 85 -1.75 -0.26 1.26
C VAL A 85 -1.49 -1.58 1.96
N VAL A 86 -0.22 -1.88 2.19
CA VAL A 86 0.21 -3.02 3.00
C VAL A 86 0.74 -2.49 4.32
N ALA A 87 0.30 -3.10 5.42
CA ALA A 87 0.73 -2.76 6.76
C ALA A 87 1.27 -4.01 7.45
N VAL A 88 2.57 -4.01 7.73
CA VAL A 88 3.25 -4.99 8.58
C VAL A 88 3.79 -4.25 9.80
N TYR A 89 3.21 -4.49 10.98
CA TYR A 89 3.69 -3.83 12.19
C TYR A 89 5.09 -4.31 12.57
N GLY A 90 5.33 -5.63 12.54
CA GLY A 90 6.67 -6.20 12.73
C GLY A 90 7.42 -5.74 13.98
N ASN A 91 6.71 -5.24 14.99
CA ASN A 91 7.30 -4.61 16.18
C ASN A 91 8.37 -3.54 15.85
N TYR A 92 8.18 -2.76 14.77
CA TYR A 92 9.18 -1.80 14.29
C TYR A 92 9.59 -0.76 15.37
N ASP A 93 8.68 -0.47 16.31
CA ASP A 93 8.91 0.51 17.40
C ASP A 93 9.28 -0.13 18.75
N GLY A 94 9.46 -1.46 18.79
CA GLY A 94 9.85 -2.18 20.00
C GLY A 94 8.81 -2.23 21.13
N LYS A 95 7.58 -1.74 20.91
CA LYS A 95 6.54 -1.67 21.96
C LYS A 95 5.75 -2.97 22.13
N ASN A 96 5.85 -3.87 21.16
CA ASN A 96 5.12 -5.13 21.09
C ASN A 96 3.60 -4.96 21.30
N ASN A 97 3.04 -3.87 20.77
CA ASN A 97 1.66 -3.48 21.00
C ASN A 97 0.89 -3.33 19.68
N SER A 98 0.78 -4.44 18.95
CA SER A 98 -0.07 -4.52 17.76
C SER A 98 -1.56 -4.53 18.10
N VAL A 99 -1.91 -4.99 19.31
CA VAL A 99 -3.29 -5.15 19.76
C VAL A 99 -3.86 -3.79 20.14
N GLY A 100 -4.95 -3.40 19.48
CA GLY A 100 -5.55 -2.09 19.65
C GLY A 100 -4.88 -0.98 18.85
N LEU A 101 -3.80 -1.27 18.11
CA LEU A 101 -3.27 -0.34 17.12
C LEU A 101 -4.31 -0.12 16.02
N GLN A 102 -4.76 1.12 15.86
CA GLN A 102 -5.72 1.48 14.83
C GLN A 102 -5.43 2.86 14.23
N PHE A 103 -5.64 2.99 12.93
CA PHE A 103 -5.72 4.26 12.22
C PHE A 103 -6.55 4.09 10.95
N ASN A 104 -7.01 5.21 10.39
CA ASN A 104 -7.90 5.19 9.23
C ASN A 104 -7.12 5.41 7.93
N LEU A 105 -7.60 4.81 6.85
CA LEU A 105 -7.13 5.09 5.50
C LEU A 105 -8.15 5.94 4.75
N HIS A 106 -7.68 6.93 4.02
CA HIS A 106 -8.50 7.83 3.21
C HIS A 106 -7.93 7.98 1.80
N ILE A 107 -8.82 8.16 0.80
CA ILE A 107 -8.46 8.80 -0.48
C ILE A 107 -9.00 10.20 -0.47
N GLY A 108 -8.13 11.20 -0.61
CA GLY A 108 -8.57 12.58 -0.39
C GLY A 108 -9.12 12.72 1.02
N THR A 109 -10.32 13.29 1.11
CA THR A 109 -11.04 13.44 2.37
C THR A 109 -11.83 12.19 2.76
N ASN A 110 -12.05 11.24 1.86
CA ASN A 110 -12.98 10.14 2.05
C ASN A 110 -12.31 8.96 2.76
N TYR A 111 -12.86 8.55 3.90
CA TYR A 111 -12.48 7.32 4.60
C TYR A 111 -12.74 6.11 3.70
N TRP A 112 -11.84 5.11 3.64
CA TRP A 112 -12.15 3.84 2.95
C TRP A 112 -12.23 2.61 3.87
N ASP A 113 -11.44 2.58 4.95
CA ASP A 113 -11.17 1.37 5.75
C ASP A 113 -10.27 1.75 6.93
N THR A 114 -10.16 0.83 7.86
CA THR A 114 -9.44 0.99 9.12
C THR A 114 -8.32 -0.05 9.20
N VAL A 115 -7.09 0.40 9.45
CA VAL A 115 -5.95 -0.49 9.66
C VAL A 115 -5.98 -1.04 11.07
N GLN A 116 -5.88 -2.36 11.17
CA GLN A 116 -5.76 -3.13 12.40
C GLN A 116 -4.75 -4.25 12.11
N PRO A 117 -3.44 -3.99 12.25
CA PRO A 117 -2.40 -4.85 11.68
C PRO A 117 -2.37 -6.25 12.31
N ALA A 118 -2.77 -6.36 13.59
CA ALA A 118 -2.55 -7.55 14.40
C ALA A 118 -1.08 -8.02 14.27
N ASN A 119 -0.83 -9.33 14.35
CA ASN A 119 0.53 -9.90 14.32
C ASN A 119 1.00 -10.30 12.91
N GLY A 120 0.43 -9.73 11.85
CA GLY A 120 0.73 -10.19 10.50
C GLY A 120 0.61 -9.13 9.42
N ARG A 121 0.81 -9.57 8.19
CA ARG A 121 0.69 -8.73 6.99
C ARG A 121 -0.77 -8.46 6.66
N GLN A 122 -1.20 -7.21 6.77
CA GLN A 122 -2.53 -6.78 6.34
C GLN A 122 -2.46 -6.09 4.99
N VAL A 123 -3.51 -6.31 4.18
CA VAL A 123 -3.64 -5.73 2.84
C VAL A 123 -4.98 -5.03 2.73
N TYR A 124 -4.94 -3.75 2.40
CA TYR A 124 -6.11 -2.92 2.18
C TYR A 124 -6.12 -2.48 0.74
N GLU A 125 -7.23 -2.70 0.04
CA GLU A 125 -7.37 -2.31 -1.37
C GLU A 125 -8.65 -1.49 -1.56
N ALA A 126 -8.56 -0.47 -2.40
CA ALA A 126 -9.71 0.28 -2.86
C ALA A 126 -9.61 0.58 -4.35
N LEU A 127 -10.77 0.66 -4.99
CA LEU A 127 -10.91 1.17 -6.35
C LEU A 127 -11.48 2.58 -6.32
N PHE A 128 -10.95 3.48 -7.14
CA PHE A 128 -11.48 4.84 -7.28
C PHE A 128 -11.29 5.36 -8.71
N VAL A 129 -12.05 6.41 -9.04
CA VAL A 129 -11.82 7.23 -10.25
C VAL A 129 -11.03 8.46 -9.83
N ALA A 130 -9.88 8.69 -10.45
CA ALA A 130 -9.04 9.84 -10.15
C ALA A 130 -9.70 11.15 -10.60
N TRP A 131 -9.58 12.19 -9.79
CA TRP A 131 -10.17 13.52 -10.05
C TRP A 131 -9.17 14.54 -10.59
N GLY A 132 -7.88 14.19 -10.68
CA GLY A 132 -6.82 15.11 -11.06
C GLY A 132 -5.54 14.38 -11.47
N SER A 133 -4.47 15.16 -11.66
CA SER A 133 -3.13 14.65 -11.98
C SER A 133 -2.45 13.91 -10.80
N TRP A 134 -3.06 13.96 -9.62
CA TRP A 134 -2.63 13.25 -8.43
C TRP A 134 -3.82 12.96 -7.51
N ALA A 135 -3.67 11.95 -6.65
CA ALA A 135 -4.61 11.59 -5.60
C ALA A 135 -3.84 11.30 -4.29
N PRO A 136 -4.23 11.91 -3.15
CA PRO A 136 -3.60 11.63 -1.88
C PRO A 136 -4.22 10.39 -1.23
N VAL A 137 -3.35 9.49 -0.76
CA VAL A 137 -3.72 8.34 0.08
C VAL A 137 -3.21 8.61 1.48
N CYS A 138 -4.13 8.81 2.42
CA CYS A 138 -3.80 9.33 3.73
C CYS A 138 -4.00 8.30 4.83
N LEU A 139 -3.03 8.22 5.72
CA LEU A 139 -3.06 7.52 6.99
C LEU A 139 -3.43 8.54 8.06
N VAL A 140 -4.62 8.38 8.65
CA VAL A 140 -5.22 9.33 9.60
C VAL A 140 -5.19 8.74 11.00
N ASN A 141 -4.50 9.43 11.91
CA ASN A 141 -4.35 9.02 13.29
C ASN A 141 -5.69 9.12 14.04
N THR A 142 -6.10 8.04 14.70
CA THR A 142 -7.33 7.98 15.52
C THR A 142 -7.05 8.06 17.02
N GLY A 143 -5.79 8.29 17.42
CA GLY A 143 -5.33 8.30 18.81
C GLY A 143 -5.05 6.91 19.38
N GLN A 144 -5.16 5.86 18.56
CA GLN A 144 -4.99 4.46 18.97
C GLN A 144 -3.69 3.86 18.43
N GLY A 145 -2.61 4.64 18.39
CA GLY A 145 -1.29 4.21 17.93
C GLY A 145 -0.74 5.05 16.79
N THR A 146 0.48 4.72 16.37
CA THR A 146 1.18 5.44 15.30
C THR A 146 0.77 4.90 13.94
N PRO A 147 0.21 5.71 13.01
CA PRO A 147 -0.03 5.27 11.65
C PRO A 147 1.26 4.90 10.91
N PHE A 148 1.20 3.87 10.06
CA PHE A 148 2.35 3.41 9.30
C PHE A 148 1.96 2.66 8.02
N ALA A 149 2.90 2.55 7.08
CA ALA A 149 2.76 1.69 5.89
C ALA A 149 4.09 0.97 5.60
N SER A 150 4.00 -0.23 5.04
CA SER A 150 5.14 -1.00 4.52
C SER A 150 5.22 -0.88 3.00
N SER A 151 4.08 -0.85 2.31
CA SER A 151 4.05 -0.47 0.89
C SER A 151 2.76 0.23 0.48
N VAL A 152 2.88 1.09 -0.53
CA VAL A 152 1.77 1.73 -1.23
C VAL A 152 1.88 1.41 -2.72
N GLU A 153 0.88 0.75 -3.28
CA GLU A 153 0.86 0.38 -4.68
C GLU A 153 -0.31 1.06 -5.40
N LEU A 154 -0.07 1.56 -6.61
CA LEU A 154 -1.07 2.12 -7.51
C LEU A 154 -1.05 1.38 -8.85
N ARG A 155 -2.23 1.00 -9.33
CA ARG A 155 -2.44 0.22 -10.54
C ARG A 155 -3.54 0.85 -11.40
N PRO A 156 -3.23 1.39 -12.59
CA PRO A 156 -4.26 1.80 -13.54
C PRO A 156 -5.09 0.57 -13.95
N LEU A 157 -6.39 0.79 -14.10
CA LEU A 157 -7.35 -0.21 -14.54
C LEU A 157 -7.93 0.19 -15.89
N GLY A 158 -8.15 -0.80 -16.76
CA GLY A 158 -8.91 -0.57 -18.00
C GLY A 158 -10.32 -0.05 -17.70
N SER A 159 -10.81 0.86 -18.53
CA SER A 159 -12.11 1.54 -18.38
C SER A 159 -13.28 0.58 -18.15
N GLU A 160 -13.24 -0.58 -18.83
CA GLU A 160 -14.29 -1.61 -18.78
C GLU A 160 -14.33 -2.39 -17.46
N LEU A 161 -13.27 -2.32 -16.67
CA LEU A 161 -13.19 -3.03 -15.40
C LEU A 161 -13.95 -2.27 -14.32
N TYR A 162 -14.71 -3.01 -13.51
CA TYR A 162 -15.48 -2.48 -12.40
C TYR A 162 -16.35 -1.28 -12.82
N PRO A 163 -17.34 -1.47 -13.71
CA PRO A 163 -18.19 -0.38 -14.21
C PRO A 163 -18.98 0.34 -13.10
N ALA A 164 -19.16 -0.31 -11.95
CA ALA A 164 -19.81 0.27 -10.78
C ALA A 164 -18.98 1.33 -10.03
N VAL A 165 -17.66 1.44 -10.28
CA VAL A 165 -16.83 2.48 -9.66
C VAL A 165 -17.07 3.81 -10.36
N MET A 166 -17.66 4.76 -9.65
CA MET A 166 -17.96 6.10 -10.16
C MET A 166 -17.06 7.17 -9.51
N ALA A 167 -17.08 8.39 -10.08
CA ALA A 167 -16.45 9.54 -9.46
C ALA A 167 -17.00 9.78 -8.04
N ASN A 168 -16.13 10.21 -7.12
CA ASN A 168 -16.44 10.43 -5.70
C ASN A 168 -16.94 9.20 -4.93
N GLN A 169 -16.80 8.00 -5.50
CA GLN A 169 -17.08 6.73 -4.84
C GLN A 169 -15.81 5.88 -4.80
N TYR A 170 -15.76 4.96 -3.85
CA TYR A 170 -14.73 3.95 -3.79
C TYR A 170 -15.34 2.59 -3.51
N ILE A 171 -14.72 1.56 -4.05
CA ILE A 171 -15.06 0.17 -3.72
C ILE A 171 -13.90 -0.41 -2.93
N ARG A 172 -14.13 -0.66 -1.64
CA ARG A 172 -13.15 -1.36 -0.81
C ARG A 172 -13.17 -2.86 -1.10
N LEU A 173 -12.02 -3.51 -1.00
CA LEU A 173 -11.95 -4.96 -1.06
C LEU A 173 -12.59 -5.58 0.18
N TYR A 174 -13.65 -6.37 -0.01
CA TYR A 174 -14.18 -7.24 1.05
C TYR A 174 -13.52 -8.62 1.02
N GLY A 175 -13.32 -9.16 -0.18
CA GLY A 175 -12.64 -10.44 -0.37
C GLY A 175 -12.41 -10.71 -1.85
N ARG A 176 -11.29 -11.37 -2.16
CA ARG A 176 -11.00 -11.92 -3.48
C ARG A 176 -10.78 -13.41 -3.31
N ARG A 177 -11.51 -14.23 -4.08
CA ARG A 177 -11.47 -15.68 -3.99
C ARG A 177 -11.34 -16.26 -5.39
N ASN A 178 -10.41 -17.17 -5.58
CA ASN A 178 -10.39 -18.05 -6.72
C ASN A 178 -11.30 -19.25 -6.39
N LEU A 179 -12.35 -19.46 -7.17
CA LEU A 179 -13.27 -20.60 -7.00
C LEU A 179 -12.90 -21.79 -7.91
N GLY A 180 -11.85 -21.64 -8.72
CA GLY A 180 -11.29 -22.70 -9.53
C GLY A 180 -10.50 -23.73 -8.72
N PRO A 181 -10.13 -24.86 -9.33
CA PRO A 181 -9.45 -25.96 -8.65
C PRO A 181 -7.98 -25.67 -8.32
N THR A 182 -7.43 -24.53 -8.73
CA THR A 182 -6.03 -24.19 -8.53
C THR A 182 -5.83 -23.37 -7.25
N THR A 183 -4.81 -23.75 -6.46
CA THR A 183 -4.31 -22.97 -5.33
C THR A 183 -3.30 -21.90 -5.76
N ALA A 184 -2.95 -21.85 -7.05
CA ALA A 184 -2.05 -20.85 -7.60
C ALA A 184 -2.64 -19.45 -7.43
N SER A 185 -1.81 -18.49 -7.01
CA SER A 185 -2.16 -17.09 -6.98
C SER A 185 -2.41 -16.60 -8.41
N VAL A 186 -3.65 -16.27 -8.72
CA VAL A 186 -3.99 -15.62 -10.00
C VAL A 186 -3.62 -14.14 -9.88
N THR A 187 -2.38 -13.81 -10.22
CA THR A 187 -1.98 -12.45 -10.54
C THR A 187 -2.46 -12.17 -11.95
N ARG A 188 -3.29 -11.14 -12.16
CA ARG A 188 -3.80 -10.80 -13.50
C ARG A 188 -2.68 -10.44 -14.50
N LEU A 189 -1.46 -10.22 -14.01
CA LEU A 189 -0.29 -10.01 -14.83
C LEU A 189 0.72 -11.10 -14.51
N ASP A 190 0.85 -12.04 -15.44
CA ASP A 190 1.99 -12.94 -15.52
C ASP A 190 3.22 -12.07 -15.80
N PHE A 191 4.16 -12.04 -14.85
CA PHE A 191 5.49 -11.43 -15.04
C PHE A 191 6.39 -12.26 -15.98
N SER A 192 5.85 -13.30 -16.62
CA SER A 192 6.59 -14.37 -17.29
C SER A 192 6.68 -14.24 -18.82
N TYR A 193 6.11 -13.20 -19.44
CA TYR A 193 6.28 -12.95 -20.87
C TYR A 193 6.53 -11.47 -21.18
N ALA A 194 7.79 -11.06 -21.01
CA ALA A 194 8.43 -9.92 -21.68
C ALA A 194 9.89 -10.28 -21.98
#